data_AF-A0A3R7ALY4-F1
#
_entry.id   AF-A0A3R7ALY4-F1
#
_cell.length_a   1.000
_cell.length_b   1.000
_cell.length_c   1.000
_cell.angle_alpha   90.00
_cell.angle_beta   90.00
_cell.angle_gamma   90.00
#
_symmetry.space_group_name_H-M   'P 1'
#
loop_
_entity.id
_entity.type
_entity.pdbx_description
1 polymer ?
#
loop_
_entity_poly.entity_id
_entity_poly.type
_entity_poly.pdbx_seq_one_letter_code
_entity_poly.pdbx_strand_id
1 'polypeptide(L)'
;MSSATDSSHRVSQNSGKSALLREILQASEPTEGEQSDGATHPADVAAPPADISYVIVSDPQSFYIYILTRCQLFRSGVWMYVQETAYAHAKRVVYLDVQCYGDNEGLDARLFGIVSFLSSNVIHCSVGHINEHVFDEMNFLQSAVHVLGDRPGLLPALTWIVRDLSSKDVKAAVPSADPASDIDQQYLEAVLNPKSSPFTSSLSWQILTSFFPKRIGAILPPTSSPAYSKKVLRVRKSLVEPSHVKEVRGVALHGAIFCHIMALLCASPSNITSEVMVA
;
A
#
# COMPACT_ATOMS: atom_id res chain seq x y z
N MET A 1 44.36 10.29 20.50
CA MET A 1 42.95 10.39 20.91
C MET A 1 42.11 10.37 19.65
N SER A 2 41.54 9.20 19.36
CA SER A 2 40.65 8.96 18.22
C SER A 2 39.23 9.30 18.65
N SER A 3 38.56 10.23 17.97
CA SER A 3 37.11 10.46 18.12
C SER A 3 36.41 9.90 16.88
N ALA A 4 35.97 8.64 16.99
CA ALA A 4 34.99 8.07 16.09
C ALA A 4 33.69 8.86 16.24
N THR A 5 33.24 9.49 15.16
CA THR A 5 31.91 10.11 15.08
C THR A 5 30.93 9.09 14.51
N ASP A 6 30.14 8.53 15.43
CA ASP A 6 28.76 8.08 15.31
C ASP A 6 28.22 7.84 13.88
N SER A 7 28.36 6.60 13.43
CA SER A 7 27.55 5.99 12.38
C SER A 7 26.32 5.32 13.01
N SER A 8 25.42 6.12 13.60
CA SER A 8 24.17 5.62 14.17
C SER A 8 23.04 5.59 13.12
N HIS A 9 22.74 4.37 12.66
CA HIS A 9 21.43 3.88 12.22
C HIS A 9 20.44 4.87 11.57
N ARG A 10 20.64 5.18 10.28
CA ARG A 10 19.58 5.65 9.36
C ARG A 10 19.42 4.65 8.21
N VAL A 11 18.66 3.59 8.43
CA VAL A 11 18.16 2.64 7.42
C VAL A 11 16.73 2.32 7.88
N SER A 12 15.64 2.53 7.14
CA SER A 12 15.40 2.20 5.72
C SER A 12 14.64 3.31 4.96
N GLN A 13 15.38 4.29 4.44
CA GLN A 13 14.84 5.31 3.53
C GLN A 13 14.80 4.85 2.04
N ASN A 14 14.95 3.55 1.74
CA ASN A 14 15.09 3.06 0.36
C ASN A 14 14.45 1.69 0.10
N SER A 15 13.18 1.54 0.41
CA SER A 15 12.46 0.26 0.36
C SER A 15 11.84 -0.09 -1.02
N GLY A 16 12.31 0.52 -2.12
CA GLY A 16 11.97 0.11 -3.50
C GLY A 16 10.47 0.07 -3.88
N LYS A 17 9.61 0.76 -3.13
CA LYS A 17 8.14 0.57 -3.22
C LYS A 17 7.53 1.16 -4.50
N SER A 18 8.03 2.28 -5.04
CA SER A 18 7.55 2.84 -6.33
C SER A 18 7.93 1.93 -7.49
N ALA A 19 9.10 1.28 -7.40
CA ALA A 19 9.53 0.28 -8.37
C ALA A 19 8.62 -0.95 -8.29
N LEU A 20 8.32 -1.44 -7.08
CA LEU A 20 7.36 -2.52 -6.87
C LEU A 20 5.97 -2.18 -7.41
N LEU A 21 5.47 -0.97 -7.14
CA LEU A 21 4.18 -0.55 -7.68
C LEU A 21 4.20 -0.66 -9.20
N ARG A 22 5.16 -0.02 -9.88
CA ARG A 22 5.28 -0.09 -11.34
C ARG A 22 5.38 -1.52 -11.84
N GLU A 23 6.12 -2.38 -11.15
CA GLU A 23 6.24 -3.78 -11.51
C GLU A 23 4.90 -4.52 -11.39
N ILE A 24 4.15 -4.31 -10.31
CA ILE A 24 2.78 -4.82 -10.15
C ILE A 24 1.87 -4.27 -11.26
N LEU A 25 2.02 -3.00 -11.68
CA LEU A 25 1.25 -2.40 -12.78
C LEU A 25 1.56 -3.02 -14.14
N GLN A 26 2.83 -3.33 -14.37
CA GLN A 26 3.35 -3.79 -15.66
C GLN A 26 3.31 -5.31 -15.80
N ALA A 27 3.13 -6.06 -14.70
CA ALA A 27 3.13 -7.52 -14.70
C ALA A 27 2.00 -8.12 -15.55
N SER A 28 2.26 -8.43 -16.81
CA SER A 28 1.33 -9.10 -17.72
C SER A 28 1.31 -10.62 -17.49
N GLU A 29 0.26 -11.28 -17.96
CA GLU A 29 0.28 -12.74 -18.07
C GLU A 29 1.38 -13.15 -19.06
N PRO A 30 2.14 -14.23 -18.77
CA PRO A 30 3.08 -14.76 -19.74
C PRO A 30 2.30 -15.25 -20.96
N THR A 31 2.62 -14.71 -22.14
CA THR A 31 2.10 -15.19 -23.41
C THR A 31 2.58 -16.63 -23.60
N GLU A 32 1.68 -17.58 -23.89
CA GLU A 32 2.06 -18.96 -24.18
C GLU A 32 3.04 -18.98 -25.37
N GLY A 33 4.33 -19.22 -25.09
CA GLY A 33 5.36 -19.32 -26.14
C GLY A 33 6.76 -18.83 -25.79
N GLU A 34 6.94 -18.03 -24.73
CA GLU A 34 8.29 -17.56 -24.37
C GLU A 34 9.02 -18.59 -23.48
N GLN A 35 9.74 -19.49 -24.13
CA GLN A 35 10.86 -20.18 -23.50
C GLN A 35 11.88 -19.14 -23.06
N SER A 36 12.24 -19.22 -21.78
CA SER A 36 13.24 -18.39 -21.09
C SER A 36 14.60 -18.45 -21.78
N ASP A 37 14.84 -17.56 -22.73
CA ASP A 37 16.19 -17.14 -23.09
C ASP A 37 16.47 -15.79 -22.41
N GLY A 38 17.39 -15.84 -21.44
CA GLY A 38 18.15 -14.70 -20.94
C GLY A 38 17.36 -13.45 -20.53
N ALA A 39 17.19 -13.26 -19.22
CA ALA A 39 16.78 -11.98 -18.64
C ALA A 39 17.68 -10.84 -19.15
N THR A 40 17.24 -10.13 -20.18
CA THR A 40 17.73 -8.79 -20.48
C THR A 40 17.21 -7.89 -19.39
N HIS A 41 18.14 -7.40 -18.57
CA HIS A 41 17.92 -6.27 -17.68
C HIS A 41 17.09 -5.21 -18.41
N PRO A 42 16.01 -4.67 -17.84
CA PRO A 42 15.47 -3.44 -18.35
C PRO A 42 16.56 -2.38 -18.16
N ALA A 43 17.16 -2.00 -19.29
CA ALA A 43 18.07 -0.88 -19.42
C ALA A 43 17.47 0.35 -18.74
N ASP A 44 18.34 1.26 -18.28
CA ASP A 44 17.97 2.59 -17.79
C ASP A 44 17.01 3.29 -18.76
N VAL A 45 15.70 3.10 -18.55
CA VAL A 45 14.67 3.85 -19.27
C VAL A 45 14.52 5.17 -18.53
N ALA A 46 14.94 6.23 -19.22
CA ALA A 46 14.98 7.59 -18.73
C ALA A 46 13.74 7.98 -17.91
N ALA A 47 13.98 8.70 -16.82
CA ALA A 47 12.93 9.35 -16.04
C ALA A 47 11.99 10.13 -16.98
N PRO A 48 10.66 10.07 -16.78
CA PRO A 48 9.75 10.87 -17.58
C PRO A 48 10.09 12.36 -17.42
N PRO A 49 9.92 13.17 -18.48
CA PRO A 49 10.26 14.58 -18.45
C PRO A 49 9.52 15.31 -17.32
N ALA A 50 10.18 16.34 -16.78
CA ALA A 50 9.85 17.03 -15.54
C ALA A 50 8.52 17.80 -15.51
N ASP A 51 7.63 17.62 -16.50
CA ASP A 51 6.34 18.30 -16.58
C ASP A 51 5.25 17.28 -16.89
N ILE A 52 4.46 16.90 -15.88
CA ILE A 52 3.16 16.27 -16.11
C ILE A 52 2.10 17.15 -15.47
N SER A 53 1.36 17.82 -16.35
CA SER A 53 0.17 18.60 -16.06
C SER A 53 -0.94 17.71 -15.52
N TYR A 54 -1.70 18.20 -14.54
CA TYR A 54 -2.94 17.55 -14.08
C TYR A 54 -3.88 17.35 -15.27
N VAL A 55 -4.06 16.12 -15.74
CA VAL A 55 -5.13 15.80 -16.70
C VAL A 55 -6.37 15.48 -15.88
N ILE A 56 -7.24 16.47 -15.68
CA ILE A 56 -8.62 16.22 -15.24
C ILE A 56 -9.32 15.58 -16.44
N VAL A 57 -9.38 14.25 -16.47
CA VAL A 57 -10.23 13.57 -17.45
C VAL A 57 -11.67 13.66 -16.98
N SER A 58 -12.37 14.68 -17.49
CA SER A 58 -13.80 14.93 -17.32
C SER A 58 -14.62 13.91 -18.13
N ASP A 59 -14.63 12.66 -17.69
CA ASP A 59 -15.71 11.73 -18.02
C ASP A 59 -16.53 11.43 -16.75
N PRO A 60 -17.75 11.99 -16.62
CA PRO A 60 -18.59 11.82 -15.44
C PRO A 60 -19.13 10.39 -15.26
N GLN A 61 -18.93 9.46 -16.21
CA GLN A 61 -19.40 8.07 -16.14
C GLN A 61 -18.28 7.03 -16.02
N SER A 62 -17.08 7.43 -15.59
CA SER A 62 -15.95 6.52 -15.43
C SER A 62 -15.81 6.03 -13.98
N PHE A 63 -15.72 4.71 -13.82
CA PHE A 63 -15.53 4.01 -12.55
C PHE A 63 -14.03 3.83 -12.27
N TYR A 64 -13.60 4.13 -11.03
CA TYR A 64 -12.18 4.14 -10.63
C TYR A 64 -11.93 3.22 -9.44
N ILE A 65 -10.85 2.43 -9.51
CA ILE A 65 -10.28 1.68 -8.38
C ILE A 65 -9.15 2.53 -7.79
N TYR A 66 -9.08 2.73 -6.47
CA TYR A 66 -8.04 3.57 -5.85
C TYR A 66 -7.11 2.73 -4.97
N ILE A 67 -5.86 2.59 -5.39
CA ILE A 67 -4.85 1.77 -4.72
C ILE A 67 -3.78 2.69 -4.14
N LEU A 68 -3.71 2.77 -2.81
CA LEU A 68 -2.63 3.48 -2.12
C LEU A 68 -1.40 2.58 -2.04
N THR A 69 -0.25 3.09 -2.48
CA THR A 69 1.06 2.53 -2.18
C THR A 69 1.90 3.54 -1.43
N ARG A 70 2.42 3.18 -0.25
CA ARG A 70 3.51 3.95 0.37
C ARG A 70 4.71 3.87 -0.58
N CYS A 71 5.30 4.96 -1.05
CA CYS A 71 6.57 4.90 -1.77
C CYS A 71 7.56 6.02 -1.51
N GLN A 72 8.76 5.82 -2.08
CA GLN A 72 9.99 6.51 -1.78
C GLN A 72 10.68 6.83 -3.09
N LEU A 73 10.58 8.09 -3.50
CA LEU A 73 11.43 8.78 -4.46
C LEU A 73 11.40 10.26 -4.06
N PHE A 74 12.36 11.06 -4.55
CA PHE A 74 12.58 12.50 -4.33
C PHE A 74 11.38 13.41 -4.68
N ARG A 75 10.21 13.12 -4.14
CA ARG A 75 8.93 13.70 -4.53
C ARG A 75 8.13 13.95 -3.26
N SER A 76 7.73 15.20 -3.05
CA SER A 76 6.91 15.59 -1.90
C SER A 76 5.44 15.28 -2.13
N GLY A 77 4.71 14.93 -1.06
CA GLY A 77 3.25 14.81 -1.06
C GLY A 77 2.69 13.49 -1.63
N VAL A 78 1.55 13.60 -2.33
CA VAL A 78 0.81 12.45 -2.91
C VAL A 78 0.83 12.55 -4.42
N TRP A 79 1.18 11.45 -5.07
CA TRP A 79 1.24 11.31 -6.52
C TRP A 79 0.10 10.42 -6.98
N MET A 80 -0.61 10.86 -8.01
CA MET A 80 -1.74 10.13 -8.56
C MET A 80 -1.40 9.66 -9.97
N TYR A 81 -1.48 8.35 -10.21
CA TYR A 81 -1.34 7.74 -11.53
C TYR A 81 -2.66 7.12 -11.94
N VAL A 82 -3.13 7.43 -13.16
CA VAL A 82 -4.38 6.87 -13.69
C VAL A 82 -4.05 5.99 -14.87
N GLN A 83 -4.51 4.74 -14.83
CA GLN A 83 -4.32 3.75 -15.88
C GLN A 83 -5.68 3.26 -16.38
N GLU A 84 -5.85 3.22 -17.70
CA GLU A 84 -7.00 2.56 -18.31
C GLU A 84 -6.87 1.05 -18.23
N THR A 85 -8.01 0.39 -18.08
CA THR A 85 -8.06 -1.05 -17.88
C THR A 85 -9.19 -1.69 -18.68
N ALA A 86 -9.00 -2.96 -19.03
CA ALA A 86 -9.99 -3.81 -19.67
C ALA A 86 -10.85 -4.62 -18.66
N TYR A 87 -10.74 -4.36 -17.35
CA TYR A 87 -11.55 -5.06 -16.36
C TYR A 87 -13.03 -4.72 -16.52
N ALA A 88 -13.90 -5.74 -16.46
CA ALA A 88 -15.34 -5.56 -16.67
C ALA A 88 -15.99 -4.59 -15.66
N HIS A 89 -15.43 -4.49 -14.45
CA HIS A 89 -15.97 -3.70 -13.34
C HIS A 89 -15.32 -2.31 -13.17
N ALA A 90 -14.31 -1.96 -13.97
CA ALA A 90 -13.63 -0.68 -13.86
C ALA A 90 -13.04 -0.24 -15.20
N LYS A 91 -13.29 1.02 -15.59
CA LYS A 91 -12.64 1.62 -16.77
C LYS A 91 -11.22 2.08 -16.46
N ARG A 92 -10.96 2.45 -15.20
CA ARG A 92 -9.69 3.01 -14.75
C ARG A 92 -9.27 2.49 -13.39
N VAL A 93 -7.97 2.38 -13.18
CA VAL A 93 -7.34 2.23 -11.87
C VAL A 93 -6.52 3.48 -11.58
N VAL A 94 -6.63 3.96 -10.37
CA VAL A 94 -5.92 5.10 -9.81
C VAL A 94 -4.97 4.56 -8.75
N TYR A 95 -3.72 4.93 -8.85
CA TYR A 95 -2.69 4.60 -7.87
C TYR A 95 -2.27 5.88 -7.16
N LEU A 96 -2.40 5.87 -5.85
CA LEU A 96 -2.02 6.96 -4.97
C LEU A 96 -0.68 6.57 -4.34
N ASP A 97 0.41 7.15 -4.84
CA ASP A 97 1.74 6.97 -4.30
C ASP A 97 2.02 8.08 -3.27
N VAL A 98 2.20 7.70 -2.01
CA VAL A 98 2.45 8.64 -0.91
C VAL A 98 3.91 8.59 -0.49
N GLN A 99 4.54 9.76 -0.44
CA GLN A 99 5.88 9.91 0.12
C GLN A 99 5.98 9.23 1.50
N CYS A 100 7.05 8.48 1.74
CA CYS A 100 7.30 7.92 3.06
C CYS A 100 7.19 8.99 4.15
N TYR A 101 6.39 8.67 5.17
CA TYR A 101 6.24 9.47 6.39
C TYR A 101 7.60 9.79 6.99
N GLY A 102 7.79 11.07 7.31
CA GLY A 102 9.04 11.65 7.78
C GLY A 102 8.91 12.23 9.18
N ASP A 103 9.57 13.36 9.42
CA ASP A 103 9.66 13.94 10.77
C ASP A 103 8.41 14.76 11.17
N ASN A 104 7.41 14.90 10.29
CA ASN A 104 6.19 15.67 10.55
C ASN A 104 4.98 14.75 10.71
N GLU A 105 4.89 14.12 11.88
CA GLU A 105 3.86 13.14 12.21
C GLU A 105 2.43 13.65 11.98
N GLY A 106 2.17 14.94 12.19
CA GLY A 106 0.85 15.54 11.98
C GLY A 106 0.46 15.61 10.50
N LEU A 107 1.39 16.04 9.64
CA LEU A 107 1.19 16.02 8.19
C LEU A 107 1.07 14.59 7.67
N ASP A 108 1.91 13.69 8.17
CA ASP A 108 1.94 12.28 7.78
C ASP A 108 0.65 11.55 8.16
N ALA A 109 0.15 11.78 9.37
CA ALA A 109 -1.15 11.33 9.83
C ALA A 109 -2.28 11.86 8.94
N ARG A 110 -2.24 13.15 8.55
CA ARG A 110 -3.25 13.75 7.66
C ARG A 110 -3.23 13.10 6.29
N LEU A 111 -2.05 12.99 5.68
CA LEU A 111 -1.87 12.37 4.37
C LEU A 111 -2.31 10.91 4.39
N PHE A 112 -1.89 10.14 5.39
CA PHE A 112 -2.35 8.76 5.57
C PHE A 112 -3.87 8.67 5.68
N GLY A 113 -4.49 9.52 6.48
CA GLY A 113 -5.94 9.51 6.66
C GLY A 113 -6.70 9.80 5.38
N ILE A 114 -6.32 10.87 4.66
CA ILE A 114 -6.98 11.29 3.42
C ILE A 114 -6.87 10.18 2.38
N VAL A 115 -5.66 9.69 2.17
CA VAL A 115 -5.41 8.73 1.11
C VAL A 115 -5.99 7.36 1.45
N SER A 116 -5.98 6.95 2.73
CA SER A 116 -6.66 5.73 3.18
C SER A 116 -8.17 5.83 2.96
N PHE A 117 -8.78 6.97 3.30
CA PHE A 117 -10.21 7.17 3.11
C PHE A 117 -10.61 7.14 1.64
N LEU A 118 -9.82 7.76 0.77
CA LEU A 118 -10.06 7.81 -0.67
C LEU A 118 -9.77 6.49 -1.39
N SER A 119 -9.04 5.57 -0.76
CA SER A 119 -8.64 4.30 -1.37
C SER A 119 -9.68 3.20 -1.16
N SER A 120 -9.79 2.29 -2.14
CA SER A 120 -10.51 1.01 -1.99
C SER A 120 -9.62 -0.08 -1.38
N ASN A 121 -8.29 0.09 -1.46
CA ASN A 121 -7.30 -0.75 -0.80
C ASN A 121 -6.06 0.07 -0.41
N VAL A 122 -5.56 -0.13 0.80
CA VAL A 122 -4.31 0.47 1.29
C VAL A 122 -3.21 -0.57 1.26
N ILE A 123 -2.08 -0.25 0.63
CA ILE A 123 -0.92 -1.13 0.58
C ILE A 123 0.16 -0.64 1.53
N HIS A 124 0.42 -1.44 2.56
CA HIS A 124 1.63 -1.32 3.35
C HIS A 124 2.68 -2.28 2.78
N CYS A 125 3.94 -1.84 2.73
CA CYS A 125 5.04 -2.64 2.23
C CYS A 125 6.19 -2.65 3.24
N SER A 126 6.72 -3.82 3.58
CA SER A 126 7.91 -4.01 4.41
C SER A 126 8.92 -4.92 3.69
N VAL A 127 10.16 -4.96 4.19
CA VAL A 127 11.24 -5.81 3.65
C VAL A 127 11.70 -6.75 4.75
N GLY A 128 11.85 -8.04 4.45
CA GLY A 128 12.17 -9.06 5.42
C GLY A 128 11.03 -9.33 6.40
N HIS A 129 11.35 -9.82 7.60
CA HIS A 129 10.35 -10.15 8.61
C HIS A 129 9.60 -8.92 9.12
N ILE A 130 8.30 -9.07 9.42
CA ILE A 130 7.57 -8.08 10.23
C ILE A 130 8.05 -8.23 11.69
N ASN A 131 8.76 -7.22 12.18
CA ASN A 131 9.33 -7.16 13.53
C ASN A 131 8.98 -5.82 14.20
N GLU A 132 9.47 -5.60 15.42
CA GLU A 132 9.21 -4.36 16.19
C GLU A 132 9.56 -3.10 15.40
N HIS A 133 10.71 -3.10 14.71
CA HIS A 133 11.15 -1.97 13.91
C HIS A 133 10.13 -1.57 12.82
N VAL A 134 9.47 -2.54 12.18
CA VAL A 134 8.42 -2.24 11.19
C VAL A 134 7.22 -1.53 11.82
N PHE A 135 6.88 -1.84 13.07
CA PHE A 135 5.83 -1.13 13.81
C PHE A 135 6.28 0.25 14.31
N ASP A 136 7.56 0.41 14.65
CA ASP A 136 8.14 1.71 15.01
C ASP A 136 8.11 2.68 13.83
N GLU A 137 8.37 2.20 12.61
CA GLU A 137 8.23 2.98 11.35
C GLU A 137 6.77 3.43 11.07
N MET A 138 5.81 2.97 11.87
CA MET A 138 4.39 3.33 11.80
C MET A 138 3.92 4.17 12.99
N ASN A 139 4.82 4.74 13.80
CA ASN A 139 4.44 5.56 14.96
C ASN A 139 3.58 6.78 14.62
N PHE A 140 3.67 7.30 13.39
CA PHE A 140 2.76 8.37 12.90
C PHE A 140 1.27 7.96 12.98
N LEU A 141 0.94 6.66 13.03
CA LEU A 141 -0.43 6.17 13.20
C LEU A 141 -1.08 6.67 14.49
N GLN A 142 -0.28 6.96 15.53
CA GLN A 142 -0.78 7.52 16.79
C GLN A 142 -1.50 8.84 16.54
N SER A 143 -0.84 9.75 15.80
CA SER A 143 -1.42 11.01 15.35
C SER A 143 -2.58 10.80 14.37
N ALA A 144 -2.55 9.71 13.60
CA ALA A 144 -3.61 9.38 12.64
C ALA A 144 -4.95 8.98 13.29
N VAL A 145 -4.97 8.51 14.54
CA VAL A 145 -6.22 8.15 15.24
C VAL A 145 -7.21 9.33 15.24
N HIS A 146 -6.73 10.53 15.57
CA HIS A 146 -7.56 11.74 15.57
C HIS A 146 -8.01 12.16 14.17
N VAL A 147 -7.16 11.92 13.16
CA VAL A 147 -7.48 12.23 11.75
C VAL A 147 -8.53 11.28 11.21
N LEU A 148 -8.38 9.98 11.47
CA LEU A 148 -9.27 8.93 10.98
C LEU A 148 -10.64 9.00 11.67
N GLY A 149 -10.68 9.41 12.95
CA GLY A 149 -11.91 9.54 13.73
C GLY A 149 -12.50 8.18 14.15
N ASP A 150 -13.71 8.20 14.70
CA ASP A 150 -14.26 7.09 15.50
C ASP A 150 -14.96 6.00 14.67
N ARG A 151 -14.78 5.99 13.34
CA ARG A 151 -15.48 5.06 12.43
C ARG A 151 -14.50 4.24 11.59
N PRO A 152 -13.72 3.35 12.22
CA PRO A 152 -12.75 2.51 11.53
C PRO A 152 -13.38 1.60 10.46
N GLY A 153 -14.66 1.24 10.61
CA GLY A 153 -15.38 0.43 9.61
C GLY A 153 -15.55 1.07 8.22
N LEU A 154 -15.23 2.36 8.07
CA LEU A 154 -15.22 3.05 6.77
C LEU A 154 -13.88 2.93 6.04
N LEU A 155 -12.84 2.41 6.70
CA LEU A 155 -11.53 2.24 6.10
C LEU A 155 -11.50 1.04 5.16
N PRO A 156 -10.71 1.11 4.08
CA PRO A 156 -10.61 0.04 3.11
C PRO A 156 -9.89 -1.19 3.68
N ALA A 157 -9.79 -2.23 2.86
CA ALA A 157 -8.87 -3.33 3.16
C ALA A 157 -7.42 -2.82 3.24
N LEU A 158 -6.63 -3.42 4.12
CA LEU A 158 -5.19 -3.25 4.18
C LEU A 158 -4.50 -4.47 3.58
N THR A 159 -3.78 -4.30 2.48
CA THR A 159 -2.89 -5.31 1.94
C THR A 159 -1.47 -5.06 2.44
N TRP A 160 -0.88 -6.05 3.11
CA TRP A 160 0.50 -5.98 3.58
C TRP A 160 1.38 -6.83 2.68
N ILE A 161 2.23 -6.17 1.89
CA ILE A 161 3.21 -6.80 1.02
C ILE A 161 4.55 -6.89 1.75
N VAL A 162 5.05 -8.10 1.96
CA VAL A 162 6.34 -8.36 2.57
C VAL A 162 7.32 -8.77 1.49
N ARG A 163 8.35 -7.96 1.24
CA ARG A 163 9.36 -8.23 0.21
C ARG A 163 10.58 -8.94 0.76
N ASP A 164 11.31 -9.61 -0.12
CA ASP A 164 12.58 -10.28 0.16
C ASP A 164 12.50 -11.27 1.32
N LEU A 165 11.34 -11.90 1.51
CA LEU A 165 11.12 -12.91 2.55
C LEU A 165 11.04 -14.29 1.90
N SER A 166 11.98 -15.18 2.27
CA SER A 166 12.06 -16.50 1.64
C SER A 166 10.93 -17.42 2.09
N SER A 167 10.50 -18.35 1.25
CA SER A 167 9.48 -19.34 1.64
C SER A 167 9.89 -20.20 2.84
N LYS A 168 11.19 -20.35 3.10
CA LYS A 168 11.71 -21.04 4.29
C LYS A 168 11.39 -20.24 5.55
N ASP A 169 11.60 -18.92 5.51
CA ASP A 169 11.38 -18.03 6.64
C ASP A 169 9.88 -17.88 6.95
N VAL A 170 9.04 -17.84 5.92
CA VAL A 170 7.58 -17.88 6.08
C VAL A 170 7.14 -19.15 6.80
N LYS A 171 7.62 -20.32 6.35
CA LYS A 171 7.29 -21.61 6.97
C LYS A 171 7.79 -21.72 8.42
N ALA A 172 8.96 -21.14 8.71
CA ALA A 172 9.49 -21.11 10.07
C ALA A 172 8.64 -20.25 11.02
N ALA A 173 8.07 -19.16 10.51
CA ALA A 173 7.17 -18.28 11.27
C ALA A 173 5.76 -18.86 11.45
N VAL A 174 5.35 -19.82 10.60
CA VAL A 174 4.05 -20.50 10.65
C VAL A 174 4.23 -22.02 10.71
N PRO A 175 4.76 -22.57 11.83
CA PRO A 175 5.15 -23.99 11.91
C PRO A 175 3.97 -24.96 11.86
N SER A 176 2.75 -24.49 12.17
CA SER A 176 1.51 -25.27 12.11
C SER A 176 0.58 -24.74 11.03
N ALA A 177 1.14 -24.40 9.86
CA ALA A 177 0.35 -23.90 8.75
C ALA A 177 -0.67 -24.95 8.28
N ASP A 178 -1.93 -24.55 8.15
CA ASP A 178 -2.95 -25.37 7.50
C ASP A 178 -2.62 -25.45 6.00
N PRO A 179 -2.37 -26.66 5.44
CA PRO A 179 -2.05 -26.83 4.03
C PRO A 179 -3.16 -26.37 3.08
N ALA A 180 -4.40 -26.25 3.55
CA ALA A 180 -5.54 -25.83 2.74
C ALA A 180 -5.68 -24.31 2.62
N SER A 181 -4.94 -23.53 3.41
CA SER A 181 -5.04 -22.06 3.42
C SER A 181 -3.78 -21.38 2.88
N ASP A 182 -3.94 -20.14 2.42
CA ASP A 182 -2.82 -19.36 1.86
C ASP A 182 -1.78 -19.07 2.94
N ILE A 183 -0.56 -19.59 2.77
CA ILE A 183 0.54 -19.43 3.73
C ILE A 183 0.93 -17.96 3.92
N ASP A 184 0.77 -17.11 2.90
CA ASP A 184 1.09 -15.68 2.99
C ASP A 184 0.09 -14.97 3.93
N GLN A 185 -1.17 -15.40 3.86
CA GLN A 185 -2.22 -14.92 4.76
C GLN A 185 -2.01 -15.42 6.19
N GLN A 186 -1.70 -16.71 6.36
CA GLN A 186 -1.43 -17.29 7.68
C GLN A 186 -0.24 -16.61 8.38
N TYR A 187 0.79 -16.21 7.63
CA TYR A 187 1.91 -15.44 8.16
C TYR A 187 1.45 -14.09 8.71
N LEU A 188 0.65 -13.34 7.96
CA LEU A 188 0.12 -12.05 8.42
C LEU A 188 -0.80 -12.24 9.64
N GLU A 189 -1.63 -13.27 9.63
CA GLU A 189 -2.52 -13.61 10.75
C GLU A 189 -1.74 -13.94 12.02
N ALA A 190 -0.65 -14.69 11.93
CA ALA A 190 0.23 -14.96 13.07
C ALA A 190 0.83 -13.66 13.64
N VAL A 191 1.29 -12.75 12.78
CA VAL A 191 1.86 -11.45 13.16
C VAL A 191 0.81 -10.53 13.79
N LEU A 192 -0.45 -10.59 13.35
CA LEU A 192 -1.52 -9.69 13.78
C LEU A 192 -2.55 -10.36 14.70
N ASN A 193 -2.25 -11.54 15.24
CA ASN A 193 -3.14 -12.26 16.14
C ASN A 193 -3.20 -11.57 17.52
N PRO A 194 -4.38 -11.14 18.00
CA PRO A 194 -4.49 -10.45 19.28
C PRO A 194 -4.18 -11.32 20.51
N LYS A 195 -4.15 -12.64 20.37
CA LYS A 195 -3.88 -13.58 21.46
C LYS A 195 -2.44 -14.06 21.50
N SER A 196 -1.76 -14.10 20.37
CA SER A 196 -0.45 -14.74 20.25
C SER A 196 0.64 -13.88 19.62
N SER A 197 0.31 -12.70 19.07
CA SER A 197 1.31 -11.82 18.49
C SER A 197 2.27 -11.32 19.57
N PRO A 198 3.60 -11.32 19.34
CA PRO A 198 4.55 -10.70 20.25
C PRO A 198 4.45 -9.17 20.27
N PHE A 199 3.70 -8.57 19.35
CA PHE A 199 3.65 -7.12 19.15
C PHE A 199 2.42 -6.44 19.76
N THR A 200 1.64 -7.15 20.60
CA THR A 200 0.40 -6.61 21.18
C THR A 200 0.61 -5.39 22.08
N SER A 201 1.83 -5.18 22.59
CA SER A 201 2.22 -3.98 23.35
C SER A 201 2.50 -2.76 22.48
N SER A 202 2.73 -2.94 21.17
CA SER A 202 2.98 -1.84 20.24
C SER A 202 1.69 -1.08 19.96
N LEU A 203 1.70 0.24 20.17
CA LEU A 203 0.56 1.09 19.89
C LEU A 203 0.23 1.12 18.39
N SER A 204 1.24 1.15 17.51
CA SER A 204 1.05 1.06 16.06
C SER A 204 0.37 -0.25 15.65
N TRP A 205 0.72 -1.36 16.28
CA TRP A 205 0.03 -2.64 16.10
C TRP A 205 -1.43 -2.57 16.54
N GLN A 206 -1.71 -2.00 17.72
CA GLN A 206 -3.06 -1.87 18.26
C GLN A 206 -3.95 -1.00 17.35
N ILE A 207 -3.42 0.12 16.86
CA ILE A 207 -4.13 1.01 15.93
C ILE A 207 -4.42 0.28 14.62
N LEU A 208 -3.41 -0.34 14.01
CA LEU A 208 -3.56 -1.04 12.73
C LEU A 208 -4.61 -2.15 12.81
N THR A 209 -4.56 -2.96 13.87
CA THR A 209 -5.50 -4.08 14.06
C THR A 209 -6.92 -3.63 14.43
N SER A 210 -7.08 -2.45 15.03
CA SER A 210 -8.39 -1.87 15.35
C SER A 210 -9.03 -1.13 14.18
N PHE A 211 -8.21 -0.45 13.37
CA PHE A 211 -8.70 0.42 12.29
C PHE A 211 -8.91 -0.32 10.96
N PHE A 212 -8.13 -1.37 10.69
CA PHE A 212 -8.23 -2.14 9.44
C PHE A 212 -8.68 -3.58 9.74
N PRO A 213 -9.99 -3.84 9.84
CA PRO A 213 -10.49 -5.17 10.17
C PRO A 213 -10.19 -6.18 9.06
N LYS A 214 -10.29 -5.77 7.79
CA LYS A 214 -9.96 -6.59 6.63
C LYS A 214 -8.49 -6.41 6.25
N ARG A 215 -7.70 -7.47 6.44
CA ARG A 215 -6.24 -7.49 6.22
C ARG A 215 -5.84 -8.65 5.33
N ILE A 216 -5.00 -8.38 4.33
CA ILE A 216 -4.58 -9.34 3.32
C ILE A 216 -3.05 -9.43 3.34
N GLY A 217 -2.50 -10.62 3.52
CA GLY A 217 -1.07 -10.89 3.47
C GLY A 217 -0.61 -11.26 2.06
N ALA A 218 0.51 -10.69 1.62
CA ALA A 218 1.17 -11.06 0.38
C ALA A 218 2.68 -11.08 0.58
N ILE A 219 3.34 -12.18 0.23
CA ILE A 219 4.79 -12.31 0.44
C ILE A 219 5.48 -12.45 -0.90
N LEU A 220 6.35 -11.49 -1.22
CA LEU A 220 7.23 -11.53 -2.37
C LEU A 220 8.59 -12.08 -1.95
N PRO A 221 9.06 -13.19 -2.53
CA PRO A 221 10.40 -13.70 -2.26
C PRO A 221 11.47 -12.72 -2.78
N PRO A 222 12.76 -12.99 -2.55
CA PRO A 222 13.83 -12.26 -3.24
C PRO A 222 13.63 -12.27 -4.75
N THR A 223 14.00 -11.19 -5.44
CA THR A 223 13.87 -11.05 -6.91
C THR A 223 14.61 -12.12 -7.69
N SER A 224 15.65 -12.72 -7.11
CA SER A 224 16.38 -13.88 -7.67
C SER A 224 15.60 -15.20 -7.62
N SER A 225 14.47 -15.25 -6.91
CA SER A 225 13.63 -16.44 -6.81
C SER A 225 12.86 -16.69 -8.12
N PRO A 226 12.83 -17.93 -8.64
CA PRO A 226 12.01 -18.26 -9.80
C PRO A 226 10.51 -18.09 -9.56
N ALA A 227 10.08 -18.01 -8.28
CA ALA A 227 8.68 -17.78 -7.92
C ALA A 227 8.28 -16.30 -7.94
N TYR A 228 9.24 -15.38 -8.08
CA TYR A 228 9.01 -13.94 -7.91
C TYR A 228 7.96 -13.39 -8.87
N SER A 229 8.18 -13.53 -10.19
CA SER A 229 7.28 -12.98 -11.22
C SER A 229 5.86 -13.53 -11.10
N LYS A 230 5.72 -14.83 -10.82
CA LYS A 230 4.42 -15.47 -10.60
C LYS A 230 3.70 -14.90 -9.37
N LYS A 231 4.43 -14.61 -8.29
CA LYS A 231 3.87 -14.00 -7.08
C LYS A 231 3.50 -12.53 -7.30
N VAL A 232 4.31 -11.75 -8.02
CA VAL A 232 3.97 -10.37 -8.39
C VAL A 232 2.66 -10.33 -9.20
N LEU A 233 2.51 -11.21 -10.19
CA LEU A 233 1.27 -11.32 -10.96
C LEU A 233 0.06 -11.70 -10.08
N ARG A 234 0.25 -12.63 -9.13
CA ARG A 234 -0.82 -12.99 -8.17
C ARG A 234 -1.23 -11.79 -7.32
N VAL A 235 -0.26 -11.00 -6.84
CA VAL A 235 -0.52 -9.77 -6.07
C VAL A 235 -1.26 -8.74 -6.92
N ARG A 236 -0.87 -8.55 -8.18
CA ARG A 236 -1.62 -7.69 -9.12
C ARG A 236 -3.08 -8.12 -9.21
N LYS A 237 -3.32 -9.41 -9.46
CA LYS A 237 -4.68 -9.95 -9.57
C LYS A 237 -5.48 -9.76 -8.30
N SER A 238 -4.91 -10.09 -7.13
CA SER A 238 -5.60 -9.93 -5.84
C SER A 238 -5.88 -8.48 -5.46
N LEU A 239 -5.09 -7.53 -5.98
CA LEU A 239 -5.33 -6.11 -5.79
C LEU A 239 -6.39 -5.56 -6.74
N VAL A 240 -6.44 -5.99 -8.00
CA VAL A 240 -7.24 -5.29 -9.02
C VAL A 240 -8.52 -6.04 -9.41
N GLU A 241 -8.49 -7.37 -9.50
CA GLU A 241 -9.66 -8.17 -9.90
C GLU A 241 -10.81 -8.09 -8.88
N PRO A 242 -10.58 -8.23 -7.56
CA PRO A 242 -11.67 -8.10 -6.58
C PRO A 242 -11.90 -6.64 -6.15
N SER A 243 -11.12 -5.69 -6.68
CA SER A 243 -11.27 -4.30 -6.29
C SER A 243 -12.55 -3.72 -6.88
N HIS A 244 -13.40 -3.20 -6.00
CA HIS A 244 -14.57 -2.45 -6.39
C HIS A 244 -14.25 -0.96 -6.45
N VAL A 245 -15.13 -0.23 -7.15
CA VAL A 245 -15.12 1.23 -7.13
C VAL A 245 -15.22 1.69 -5.69
N LYS A 246 -14.38 2.65 -5.30
CA LYS A 246 -14.49 3.20 -3.96
C LYS A 246 -15.84 3.89 -3.83
N GLU A 247 -16.62 3.49 -2.82
CA GLU A 247 -17.86 4.17 -2.47
C GLU A 247 -17.70 4.89 -1.14
N VAL A 248 -18.34 6.05 -1.05
CA VAL A 248 -18.56 6.74 0.22
C VAL A 248 -20.07 6.87 0.37
N ARG A 249 -20.62 6.20 1.38
CA ARG A 249 -22.08 6.16 1.67
C ARG A 249 -22.92 5.69 0.47
N GLY A 250 -22.43 4.70 -0.27
CA GLY A 250 -23.09 4.16 -1.46
C GLY A 250 -22.95 5.04 -2.71
N VAL A 251 -22.18 6.13 -2.65
CA VAL A 251 -21.86 6.94 -3.81
C VAL A 251 -20.48 6.55 -4.33
N ALA A 252 -20.45 6.02 -5.56
CA ALA A 252 -19.22 5.71 -6.27
C ALA A 252 -18.38 6.98 -6.49
N LEU A 253 -17.13 6.94 -6.04
CA LEU A 253 -16.16 8.00 -6.27
C LEU A 253 -15.67 7.94 -7.71
N HIS A 254 -16.31 8.71 -8.59
CA HIS A 254 -15.81 9.00 -9.92
C HIS A 254 -15.09 10.35 -9.96
N GLY A 255 -14.30 10.59 -11.01
CA GLY A 255 -13.31 11.68 -11.11
C GLY A 255 -13.69 13.01 -10.45
N ALA A 256 -14.84 13.60 -10.81
CA ALA A 256 -15.28 14.88 -10.24
C ALA A 256 -15.60 14.80 -8.73
N ILE A 257 -16.29 13.74 -8.29
CA ILE A 257 -16.62 13.51 -6.87
C ILE A 257 -15.34 13.25 -6.07
N PHE A 258 -14.43 12.44 -6.61
CA PHE A 258 -13.13 12.19 -6.00
C PHE A 258 -12.36 13.48 -5.77
N CYS A 259 -12.23 14.33 -6.81
CA CYS A 259 -11.54 15.61 -6.70
C CYS A 259 -12.20 16.54 -5.69
N HIS A 260 -13.54 16.57 -5.65
CA HIS A 260 -14.29 17.38 -4.71
C HIS A 260 -14.06 16.94 -3.26
N ILE A 261 -14.18 15.63 -2.96
CA ILE A 261 -13.94 15.09 -1.63
C ILE A 261 -12.48 15.28 -1.21
N MET A 262 -11.53 15.03 -2.12
CA MET A 262 -10.12 15.28 -1.84
C MET A 262 -9.87 16.75 -1.48
N ALA A 263 -10.44 17.71 -2.23
CA ALA A 263 -10.32 19.13 -1.92
C ALA A 263 -10.95 19.49 -0.56
N LEU A 264 -12.13 18.94 -0.24
CA LEU A 264 -12.79 19.11 1.05
C LEU A 264 -11.88 18.63 2.20
N LEU A 265 -11.37 17.40 2.10
CA LEU A 265 -10.54 16.78 3.14
C LEU A 265 -9.19 17.49 3.31
N CYS A 266 -8.64 18.09 2.25
CA CYS A 266 -7.42 18.89 2.30
C CYS A 266 -7.64 20.28 2.94
N ALA A 267 -8.82 20.88 2.73
CA ALA A 267 -9.11 22.23 3.20
C ALA A 267 -9.51 22.29 4.68
N SER A 268 -9.96 21.17 5.24
CA SER A 268 -10.52 21.13 6.59
C SER A 268 -9.55 20.47 7.59
N PRO A 269 -9.44 20.97 8.84
CA PRO A 269 -8.62 20.35 9.88
C PRO A 269 -9.36 19.27 10.69
N SER A 270 -10.67 19.08 10.51
CA SER A 270 -11.46 18.11 11.28
C SER A 270 -11.24 16.66 10.87
N ASN A 271 -11.76 15.71 11.67
CA ASN A 271 -11.56 14.29 11.39
C ASN A 271 -12.30 13.85 10.10
N ILE A 272 -11.67 12.97 9.34
CA ILE A 272 -12.05 12.62 7.97
C ILE A 272 -13.39 11.87 7.92
N THR A 273 -13.69 11.05 8.92
CA THR A 273 -14.94 10.27 8.94
C THR A 273 -16.16 11.07 9.38
N SER A 274 -15.99 12.25 10.01
CA SER A 274 -17.10 13.16 10.35
C SER A 274 -17.44 14.14 9.23
N GLU A 275 -16.46 14.63 8.47
CA GLU A 275 -16.66 15.68 7.45
C GLU A 275 -17.58 15.23 6.32
N VAL A 276 -17.38 14.00 5.84
CA VAL A 276 -18.21 13.45 4.75
C VAL A 276 -19.62 13.06 5.24
N MET A 277 -19.98 13.42 6.48
CA MET A 277 -21.34 13.35 6.97
C MET A 277 -22.18 14.59 6.73
N VAL A 278 -21.54 15.75 6.63
CA VAL A 278 -22.21 17.06 6.57
C VAL A 278 -22.36 17.54 5.12
N ALA A 279 -21.56 17.00 4.21
CA ALA A 279 -21.65 17.23 2.77
C ALA A 279 -22.68 16.32 2.10
#